data_AF-A0A485JL95-F1
#
_entry.id   AF-A0A485JL95-F1
#
_cell.length_a   1.000
_cell.length_b   1.000
_cell.length_c   1.000
_cell.angle_alpha   90.00
_cell.angle_beta   90.00
_cell.angle_gamma   90.00
#
_symmetry.space_group_name_H-M   'P 1'
#
loop_
_entity.id
_entity.type
_entity.pdbx_description
1 polymer ?
#
loop_
_entity_poly.entity_id
_entity_poly.type
_entity_poly.pdbx_seq_one_letter_code
_entity_poly.pdbx_strand_id
1 'polypeptide(L)'
;MENSDDIRLIVKIAQLYYEQDMTQAQIARELGIYRTTISRLLKRGRDQGIVTIAINYDYNENLWLEQQLKQKFGLKDVCGGVGK
;
A
#
# COMPACT_ATOMS: atom_id res chain seq x y z
N MET A 1 -23.01 -10.67 3.62
CA MET A 1 -21.85 -11.59 3.51
C MET A 1 -21.08 -11.18 2.27
N GLU A 2 -19.83 -10.77 2.43
CA GLU A 2 -18.98 -10.56 1.26
C GLU A 2 -18.77 -11.89 0.54
N ASN A 3 -18.76 -11.86 -0.79
CA ASN A 3 -18.60 -13.05 -1.60
C ASN A 3 -17.21 -13.66 -1.31
N SER A 4 -17.15 -14.89 -0.79
CA SER A 4 -15.89 -15.54 -0.41
C SER A 4 -14.91 -15.69 -1.58
N ASP A 5 -15.44 -15.72 -2.81
CA ASP A 5 -14.63 -15.75 -4.03
C ASP A 5 -13.90 -14.43 -4.28
N ASP A 6 -14.50 -13.29 -3.90
CA ASP A 6 -13.85 -11.97 -4.01
C ASP A 6 -12.63 -11.90 -3.07
N ILE A 7 -12.76 -12.40 -1.83
CA ILE A 7 -11.68 -12.39 -0.84
C ILE A 7 -10.51 -13.25 -1.33
N ARG A 8 -10.79 -14.47 -1.82
CA ARG A 8 -9.75 -15.36 -2.38
C ARG A 8 -9.00 -14.70 -3.53
N LEU A 9 -9.73 -14.03 -4.42
CA LEU A 9 -9.12 -13.32 -5.54
C LEU A 9 -8.26 -12.12 -5.07
N ILE A 10 -8.72 -11.35 -4.08
CA ILE A 10 -7.95 -10.25 -3.48
C ILE A 10 -6.64 -10.78 -2.87
N VAL A 11 -6.70 -11.86 -2.10
CA VAL A 11 -5.52 -12.49 -1.49
C VAL A 11 -4.55 -12.94 -2.57
N LYS A 12 -5.04 -13.62 -3.62
CA LYS A 12 -4.19 -14.08 -4.73
C LYS A 12 -3.50 -12.92 -5.44
N ILE A 13 -4.25 -11.85 -5.76
CA ILE A 13 -3.70 -10.65 -6.40
C ILE A 13 -2.67 -9.96 -5.50
N ALA A 14 -2.95 -9.85 -4.20
CA ALA A 14 -2.02 -9.26 -3.23
C ALA A 14 -0.72 -10.07 -3.14
N GLN A 15 -0.81 -11.40 -3.14
CA GLN A 15 0.35 -12.27 -3.15
C GLN A 15 1.24 -12.05 -4.37
N LEU A 16 0.64 -12.06 -5.58
CA LEU A 16 1.38 -11.81 -6.82
C LEU A 16 2.02 -10.41 -6.83
N TYR A 17 1.34 -9.41 -6.26
CA TYR A 17 1.81 -8.03 -6.27
C TYR A 17 2.90 -7.74 -5.23
N TYR A 18 2.70 -8.17 -3.98
CA TYR A 18 3.58 -7.82 -2.85
C TYR A 18 4.64 -8.86 -2.54
N GLU A 19 4.41 -10.15 -2.80
CA GLU A 19 5.41 -11.20 -2.55
C GLU A 19 6.22 -11.55 -3.80
N GLN A 20 5.63 -11.41 -4.99
CA GLN A 20 6.27 -11.80 -6.26
C GLN A 20 6.68 -10.60 -7.12
N ASP A 21 6.53 -9.37 -6.59
CA ASP A 21 6.88 -8.12 -7.28
C ASP A 21 6.28 -7.97 -8.69
N MET A 22 5.17 -8.65 -8.98
CA MET A 22 4.53 -8.55 -10.28
C MET A 22 3.84 -7.20 -10.44
N THR A 23 4.00 -6.57 -11.60
CA THR A 23 3.23 -5.39 -11.95
C THR A 23 1.75 -5.75 -12.13
N GLN A 24 0.85 -4.79 -11.89
CA GLN A 24 -0.58 -4.99 -12.16
C GLN A 24 -0.88 -5.39 -13.61
N ALA A 25 -0.02 -5.01 -14.56
CA ALA A 25 -0.15 -5.41 -15.97
C ALA A 25 0.27 -6.87 -16.23
N GLN A 26 1.26 -7.40 -15.50
CA GLN A 26 1.60 -8.82 -15.53
C GLN A 26 0.48 -9.65 -14.90
N ILE A 27 0.00 -9.25 -13.72
CA ILE A 27 -1.11 -9.92 -13.02
C ILE A 27 -2.38 -9.92 -13.87
N ALA A 28 -2.70 -8.79 -14.53
CA ALA A 28 -3.83 -8.69 -15.44
C ALA A 28 -3.76 -9.71 -16.59
N ARG A 29 -2.58 -9.85 -17.20
CA ARG A 29 -2.35 -10.83 -18.29
C ARG A 29 -2.44 -12.27 -17.79
N GLU A 30 -1.89 -12.55 -16.61
CA GLU A 30 -1.85 -13.89 -16.05
C GLU A 30 -3.22 -14.40 -15.60
N LEU A 31 -4.02 -13.52 -14.99
CA LEU A 31 -5.36 -13.89 -14.49
C LEU A 31 -6.47 -13.68 -15.52
N GLY A 32 -6.18 -13.06 -16.68
CA GLY A 32 -7.19 -12.71 -17.68
C GLY A 32 -8.18 -11.64 -17.19
N ILE A 33 -7.75 -10.76 -16.28
CA ILE A 33 -8.60 -9.74 -15.65
C ILE A 33 -8.10 -8.35 -16.04
N TYR A 34 -9.02 -7.40 -16.24
CA TYR A 34 -8.65 -6.01 -16.51
C TYR A 34 -7.76 -5.42 -15.41
N ARG A 35 -6.72 -4.70 -15.81
CA ARG A 35 -5.79 -3.99 -14.90
C ARG A 35 -6.50 -3.04 -13.93
N THR A 36 -7.56 -2.37 -14.37
CA THR A 36 -8.37 -1.48 -13.51
C THR A 36 -9.05 -2.26 -12.38
N THR A 37 -9.51 -3.48 -12.65
CA THR A 37 -10.05 -4.38 -11.63
C THR A 37 -8.98 -4.81 -10.65
N ILE A 38 -7.76 -5.13 -11.10
CA ILE A 38 -6.62 -5.44 -10.21
C ILE A 38 -6.36 -4.29 -9.24
N SER A 39 -6.26 -3.06 -9.74
CA SER A 39 -6.06 -1.87 -8.90
C SER A 39 -7.18 -1.68 -7.86
N ARG A 40 -8.44 -1.84 -8.29
CA ARG A 40 -9.61 -1.75 -7.41
C ARG A 40 -9.61 -2.82 -6.32
N LEU A 41 -9.24 -4.06 -6.66
CA LEU A 41 -9.19 -5.18 -5.72
C LEU A 41 -8.05 -5.04 -4.71
N LEU A 42 -6.86 -4.59 -5.15
CA LEU A 42 -5.76 -4.27 -4.24
C LEU A 42 -6.15 -3.16 -3.26
N LYS A 43 -6.84 -2.11 -3.74
CA LYS A 43 -7.34 -1.04 -2.88
C LYS A 43 -8.34 -1.58 -1.86
N ARG A 44 -9.35 -2.33 -2.32
CA ARG A 44 -10.35 -2.97 -1.45
C ARG A 44 -9.70 -3.86 -0.39
N GLY A 45 -8.69 -4.64 -0.77
CA GLY A 45 -7.95 -5.48 0.17
C GLY A 45 -7.28 -4.70 1.30
N ARG A 46 -6.75 -3.51 1.01
CA ARG A 46 -6.22 -2.61 2.05
C ARG A 46 -7.33 -1.98 2.88
N ASP A 47 -8.38 -1.47 2.24
CA ASP A 47 -9.49 -0.79 2.91
C ASP A 47 -10.24 -1.74 3.88
N GLN A 48 -10.25 -3.05 3.59
CA GLN A 48 -10.90 -4.08 4.41
C GLN A 48 -9.95 -4.76 5.41
N GLY A 49 -8.68 -4.37 5.45
CA GLY A 49 -7.68 -4.99 6.32
C GLY A 49 -7.25 -6.40 5.92
N ILE A 50 -7.66 -6.89 4.74
CA ILE A 50 -7.18 -8.16 4.16
C ILE A 50 -5.67 -8.07 3.88
N VAL A 51 -5.20 -6.88 3.49
CA VAL A 51 -3.79 -6.55 3.31
C VAL A 51 -3.40 -5.46 4.29
N THR A 52 -2.43 -5.76 5.14
CA THR A 52 -1.82 -4.78 6.05
C THR A 52 -0.39 -4.50 5.61
N ILE A 53 -0.02 -3.24 5.47
CA ILE A 53 1.34 -2.80 5.15
C ILE A 53 1.92 -2.16 6.39
N ALA A 54 2.99 -2.75 6.92
CA ALA A 54 3.75 -2.19 8.03
C ALA A 54 5.04 -1.57 7.50
N ILE A 55 5.31 -0.32 7.88
CA ILE A 55 6.54 0.39 7.56
C ILE A 55 7.31 0.57 8.86
N ASN A 56 8.57 0.13 8.90
CA ASN A 56 9.44 0.38 10.03
C ASN A 56 10.07 1.78 9.89
N TYR A 57 9.62 2.71 10.73
CA TYR A 57 10.10 4.10 10.75
C TYR A 57 11.35 4.32 11.62
N ASP A 58 11.82 3.31 12.35
CA ASP A 58 13.03 3.43 13.19
C ASP A 58 14.27 3.72 12.34
N TYR A 59 14.26 3.33 11.06
CA TYR A 59 15.32 3.65 10.08
C TYR A 59 15.19 5.06 9.48
N ASN A 60 14.23 5.86 9.94
CA ASN A 60 13.95 7.20 9.44
C ASN A 60 13.58 8.12 10.62
N GLU A 61 14.51 8.27 11.58
CA GLU A 61 14.36 9.02 12.84
C GLU A 61 13.74 10.42 12.69
N ASN A 62 13.96 11.07 11.53
CA ASN A 62 13.43 12.40 11.27
C ASN A 62 11.98 12.41 10.78
N LEU A 63 11.50 11.34 10.13
CA LEU A 63 10.21 11.36 9.43
C LEU A 63 9.02 11.35 10.40
N TRP A 64 9.12 10.59 11.50
CA TRP A 64 8.05 10.54 12.50
C TRP A 64 7.85 11.89 13.20
N LEU A 65 8.96 12.55 13.55
CA LEU A 65 8.94 13.88 14.17
C LEU A 65 8.40 14.94 13.20
N GLU A 66 8.86 14.91 11.94
CA GLU A 66 8.36 15.77 10.87
C GLU A 66 6.86 15.58 10.62
N GLN A 67 6.36 14.35 10.62
CA GLN A 67 4.94 14.05 10.42
C GLN A 67 4.09 14.63 11.56
N GLN A 68 4.55 14.49 12.81
CA GLN A 68 3.89 15.04 14.00
C GLN A 68 3.91 16.58 14.00
N LEU A 69 5.03 17.20 13.59
CA LEU A 69 5.15 18.65 13.45
C LEU A 69 4.24 19.18 12.33
N LYS A 70 4.19 18.50 11.18
CA LYS A 70 3.30 18.85 10.06
C LYS A 70 1.84 18.82 10.48
N GLN A 71 1.40 17.78 11.21
CA GLN A 71 0.02 17.69 11.69
C GLN A 71 -0.31 18.74 12.76
N LYS A 72 0.62 19.01 13.69
CA LYS A 72 0.37 19.97 14.77
C LYS A 72 0.40 21.42 14.33
N PHE A 73 1.21 21.75 13.31
CA PHE A 73 1.44 23.14 12.87
C PHE A 73 0.95 23.45 11.45
N GLY A 74 0.38 22.48 10.74
CA GLY A 74 -0.15 22.68 9.38
C GLY A 74 0.93 23.01 8.33
N LEU A 75 2.17 22.58 8.56
CA LEU A 75 3.31 22.93 7.71
C LEU A 75 3.30 22.10 6.41
N LYS A 76 3.43 22.77 5.27
CA LYS A 76 3.46 22.12 3.94
C LYS A 76 4.72 21.28 3.73
N ASP A 77 5.84 21.69 4.32
CA ASP A 77 7.06 20.87 4.36
C ASP A 77 7.89 21.17 5.60
N VAL A 78 8.51 20.13 6.15
CA VAL A 78 9.51 20.23 7.22
C VAL A 78 10.64 19.35 6.70
N CYS A 79 11.66 19.97 6.10
CA CYS A 79 12.93 19.29 5.85
C CYS A 79 13.79 19.56 7.08
N GLY A 80 13.90 18.58 7.97
CA GLY A 80 14.94 18.56 8.99
C GLY A 80 16.28 18.48 8.27
N GLY A 81 16.88 19.64 7.99
CA GLY A 81 18.22 19.71 7.43
C GLY A 81 19.17 18.99 8.37
N VAL A 82 19.64 17.81 7.96
CA VAL A 82 20.79 17.18 8.58
C VAL A 82 22.00 17.99 8.12
N GLY A 83 22.32 19.03 8.91
CA GLY A 83 23.60 19.71 8.81
C GLY A 83 24.72 18.68 8.99
N LYS A 84 25.59 18.61 7.99
CA LYS A 84 26.97 18.17 8.18
C LYS A 84 27.76 19.31 8.80
#